data_AF-A0A0C1UAY7-F1
#
_entry.id   AF-A0A0C1UAY7-F1
#
_cell.length_a   1.000
_cell.length_b   1.000
_cell.length_c   1.000
_cell.angle_alpha   90.00
_cell.angle_beta   90.00
_cell.angle_gamma   90.00
#
_symmetry.space_group_name_H-M   'P 1'
#
loop_
_entity.id
_entity.type
_entity.pdbx_description
1 polymer ?
#
loop_
_entity_poly.entity_id
_entity_poly.type
_entity_poly.pdbx_seq_one_letter_code
_entity_poly.pdbx_strand_id
1 'polypeptide(L)'
;MSKERAQAVIIEEDSVLLGIGKIDGQIRHFFISGKIQEGETPEEAVIRELREEANVDGKIIFNIVDNTYLVDIGNQIPILGYISQEEDDLEFPERTLEDIKYISLDDYESFKDIDIKYFIFLEKKCKALNYYPIWYEKLRNLIEHYKV
;
A
#
# COMPACT_ATOMS: atom_id res chain seq x y z
N MET A 1 1.57 23.17 -3.76
CA MET A 1 0.64 22.31 -3.02
C MET A 1 1.09 20.89 -3.28
N SER A 2 1.46 20.11 -2.25
CA SER A 2 1.78 18.70 -2.48
C SER A 2 0.52 18.03 -3.02
N LYS A 3 0.61 17.43 -4.22
CA LYS A 3 -0.52 16.73 -4.83
C LYS A 3 -0.98 15.63 -3.87
N GLU A 4 -2.25 15.64 -3.47
CA GLU A 4 -2.80 14.60 -2.60
C GLU A 4 -2.72 13.24 -3.31
N ARG A 5 -2.36 12.20 -2.57
CA ARG A 5 -2.20 10.83 -3.08
C ARG A 5 -3.17 9.90 -2.38
N ALA A 6 -3.62 8.87 -3.09
CA ALA A 6 -4.37 7.77 -2.52
C ALA A 6 -3.49 6.51 -2.45
N GLN A 7 -3.62 5.73 -1.38
CA GLN A 7 -2.74 4.58 -1.09
C GLN A 7 -3.55 3.35 -0.66
N ALA A 8 -3.18 2.18 -1.19
CA ALA A 8 -3.74 0.89 -0.79
C ALA A 8 -2.79 0.15 0.16
N VAL A 9 -3.32 -0.31 1.29
CA VAL A 9 -2.73 -1.37 2.11
C VAL A 9 -3.50 -2.64 1.81
N ILE A 10 -2.80 -3.66 1.30
CA ILE A 10 -3.38 -4.96 0.95
C ILE A 10 -2.61 -6.02 1.71
N ILE A 11 -3.34 -6.81 2.50
CA ILE A 11 -2.78 -7.88 3.31
C ILE A 11 -3.57 -9.15 3.00
N GLU A 12 -2.88 -10.14 2.44
CA GLU A 12 -3.43 -11.45 2.12
C GLU A 12 -2.70 -12.52 2.90
N GLU A 13 -3.48 -13.41 3.51
CA GLU A 13 -3.02 -14.41 4.47
C GLU A 13 -2.21 -13.79 5.60
N ASP A 14 -0.90 -13.64 5.41
CA ASP A 14 0.08 -13.11 6.35
C ASP A 14 1.10 -12.17 5.67
N SER A 15 0.86 -11.76 4.42
CA SER A 15 1.80 -10.97 3.64
C SER A 15 1.18 -9.68 3.11
N VAL A 16 2.00 -8.63 3.01
CA VAL A 16 1.62 -7.33 2.49
C VAL A 16 2.04 -7.23 1.03
N LEU A 17 1.12 -6.85 0.14
CA LEU A 17 1.45 -6.56 -1.25
C LEU A 17 2.09 -5.17 -1.34
N LEU A 18 3.28 -5.12 -1.93
CA LEU A 18 4.06 -3.90 -2.10
C LEU A 18 4.61 -3.81 -3.52
N GLY A 19 4.64 -2.59 -4.05
CA GLY A 19 5.42 -2.27 -5.24
C GLY A 19 6.90 -2.19 -4.91
N ILE A 20 7.75 -2.71 -5.79
CA ILE A 20 9.21 -2.63 -5.71
C ILE A 20 9.69 -1.72 -6.83
N GLY A 21 10.57 -0.78 -6.51
CA GLY A 21 11.13 0.12 -7.50
C GLY A 21 12.48 0.69 -7.07
N LYS A 22 13.09 1.47 -7.95
CA LYS A 22 14.31 2.23 -7.62
C LYS A 22 13.95 3.65 -7.17
N ILE A 23 14.66 4.13 -6.16
CA ILE A 23 14.63 5.53 -5.71
C ILE A 23 16.08 5.92 -5.44
N ASP A 24 16.60 6.90 -6.18
CA ASP A 24 17.99 7.37 -6.10
C ASP A 24 18.99 6.19 -6.24
N GLY A 25 18.73 5.31 -7.21
CA GLY A 25 19.51 4.08 -7.45
C GLY A 25 19.38 2.96 -6.40
N GLN A 26 18.59 3.13 -5.33
CA GLN A 26 18.35 2.10 -4.32
C GLN A 26 17.03 1.39 -4.53
N ILE A 27 17.02 0.06 -4.43
CA ILE A 27 15.78 -0.71 -4.42
C ILE A 27 15.01 -0.39 -3.14
N ARG A 28 13.74 -0.01 -3.30
CA ARG A 28 12.81 0.27 -2.20
C ARG A 28 11.45 -0.33 -2.54
N HIS A 29 10.72 -0.71 -1.51
CA HIS A 29 9.31 -1.03 -1.63
C HIS A 29 8.43 0.15 -1.18
N PHE A 30 7.21 0.18 -1.70
CA PHE A 30 6.18 1.15 -1.37
C PHE A 30 4.80 0.52 -1.54
N PHE A 31 3.80 1.07 -0.86
CA PHE A 31 2.40 0.70 -1.09
C PHE A 31 1.94 1.14 -2.49
N ILE A 32 1.05 0.37 -3.09
CA ILE A 32 0.37 0.74 -4.34
C ILE A 32 -0.32 2.09 -4.11
N SER A 33 0.05 3.10 -4.89
CA SER A 33 -0.41 4.47 -4.65
C SER A 33 -0.15 5.39 -5.83
N GLY A 34 -0.99 6.40 -5.97
CA GLY A 34 -0.78 7.44 -6.96
C GLY A 34 -1.51 8.73 -6.66
N LYS A 35 -1.38 9.66 -7.58
CA LYS A 35 -1.98 10.99 -7.45
C LYS A 35 -3.49 10.89 -7.61
N ILE A 36 -4.21 11.67 -6.83
CA ILE A 36 -5.63 11.89 -7.07
C ILE A 36 -5.75 12.85 -8.26
N GLN A 37 -6.44 12.43 -9.31
CA GLN A 37 -6.62 13.22 -10.53
C GLN A 37 -7.74 14.26 -10.37
N GLU A 38 -7.81 15.24 -11.28
CA GLU A 38 -8.86 16.26 -11.24
C GLU A 38 -10.24 15.62 -11.43
N GLY A 39 -11.15 15.89 -10.49
CA GLY A 39 -12.50 15.32 -10.50
C GLY A 39 -12.59 13.90 -9.92
N GLU A 40 -11.48 13.31 -9.49
CA GLU A 40 -11.41 11.98 -8.88
C GLU A 40 -11.54 12.07 -7.35
N THR A 41 -12.33 11.19 -6.74
CA THR A 41 -12.31 10.99 -5.28
C THR A 41 -11.09 10.16 -4.87
N PRO A 42 -10.58 10.30 -3.63
CA PRO A 42 -9.47 9.46 -3.17
C PRO A 42 -9.75 7.95 -3.27
N GLU A 43 -11.00 7.53 -3.05
CA GLU A 43 -11.46 6.16 -3.23
C GLU A 43 -11.40 5.70 -4.70
N GLU A 44 -11.80 6.53 -5.65
CA GLU A 44 -11.67 6.23 -7.08
C GLU A 44 -10.19 6.13 -7.48
N ALA A 45 -9.37 7.04 -6.98
CA ALA A 45 -7.93 7.06 -7.22
C ALA A 45 -7.26 5.76 -6.79
N VAL A 46 -7.49 5.30 -5.55
CA VAL A 46 -6.84 4.06 -5.08
C VAL A 46 -7.26 2.83 -5.89
N ILE A 47 -8.52 2.76 -6.34
CA ILE A 47 -9.00 1.65 -7.18
C ILE A 47 -8.43 1.73 -8.60
N ARG A 48 -8.29 2.92 -9.17
CA ARG A 48 -7.61 3.13 -10.46
C ARG A 48 -6.15 2.69 -10.38
N GLU A 49 -5.41 3.13 -9.36
CA GLU A 49 -4.01 2.78 -9.16
C GLU A 49 -3.80 1.26 -8.99
N LEU A 50 -4.75 0.56 -8.35
CA LEU A 50 -4.70 -0.91 -8.29
C LEU A 50 -4.81 -1.58 -9.66
N ARG A 51 -5.64 -1.04 -10.54
CA ARG A 51 -5.75 -1.53 -11.92
C ARG A 51 -4.50 -1.20 -12.73
N GLU A 52 -3.94 0.00 -12.55
CA GLU A 52 -2.76 0.47 -13.28
C GLU A 52 -1.47 -0.22 -12.81
N GLU A 53 -1.19 -0.26 -11.51
CA GLU A 53 0.10 -0.74 -10.98
C GLU A 53 0.13 -2.26 -10.75
N ALA A 54 -1.03 -2.86 -10.44
CA ALA A 54 -1.12 -4.26 -10.00
C ALA A 54 -2.10 -5.13 -10.79
N ASN A 55 -2.75 -4.57 -11.82
CA ASN A 55 -3.72 -5.26 -12.70
C ASN A 55 -4.81 -6.04 -11.94
N VAL A 56 -5.29 -5.48 -10.83
CA VAL A 56 -6.35 -6.04 -9.99
C VAL A 56 -7.41 -4.99 -9.69
N ASP A 57 -8.63 -5.44 -9.43
CA ASP A 57 -9.65 -4.60 -8.79
C ASP A 57 -9.59 -4.74 -7.26
N GLY A 58 -10.24 -3.84 -6.54
CA GLY A 58 -10.24 -3.83 -5.08
C GLY A 58 -11.58 -3.42 -4.49
N LYS A 59 -11.89 -3.97 -3.32
CA LYS A 59 -12.96 -3.50 -2.45
C LYS A 59 -12.34 -2.81 -1.24
N ILE A 60 -12.61 -1.51 -1.10
CA ILE A 60 -12.22 -0.77 0.09
C ILE A 60 -12.98 -1.35 1.30
N ILE A 61 -12.23 -1.79 2.31
CA ILE A 61 -12.79 -2.28 3.57
C ILE A 61 -13.06 -1.10 4.51
N PHE A 62 -12.06 -0.24 4.71
CA PHE A 62 -12.20 1.05 5.38
C PHE A 62 -10.99 1.96 5.14
N ASN A 63 -11.19 3.25 5.40
CA ASN A 63 -10.11 4.23 5.49
C ASN A 63 -9.30 4.06 6.80
N ILE A 64 -7.98 3.95 6.67
CA ILE A 64 -7.04 3.80 7.79
C ILE A 64 -6.72 5.18 8.39
N VAL A 65 -6.15 6.06 7.56
CA VAL A 65 -5.73 7.43 7.90
C VAL A 65 -5.52 8.22 6.61
N ASP A 66 -5.84 9.52 6.62
CA ASP A 66 -5.78 10.39 5.44
C ASP A 66 -6.43 9.73 4.21
N ASN A 67 -5.73 9.60 3.09
CA ASN A 67 -6.19 8.90 1.88
C ASN A 67 -5.57 7.50 1.76
N THR A 68 -5.33 6.82 2.89
CA THR A 68 -4.81 5.44 2.93
C THR A 68 -5.89 4.46 3.33
N TYR A 69 -6.08 3.40 2.54
CA TYR A 69 -7.20 2.49 2.65
C TYR A 69 -6.73 1.05 2.86
N LEU A 70 -7.45 0.29 3.70
CA LEU A 70 -7.36 -1.16 3.67
C LEU A 70 -8.22 -1.66 2.51
N VAL A 71 -7.63 -2.40 1.58
CA VAL A 71 -8.30 -2.90 0.38
C VAL A 71 -8.19 -4.43 0.33
N ASP A 72 -9.31 -5.07 -0.01
CA ASP A 72 -9.39 -6.49 -0.30
C ASP A 72 -9.49 -6.69 -1.82
N ILE A 73 -8.56 -7.46 -2.40
CA ILE A 73 -8.53 -7.77 -3.83
C ILE A 73 -9.08 -9.19 -4.12
N GLY A 74 -9.60 -9.89 -3.13
CA GLY A 74 -10.16 -11.23 -3.26
C GLY A 74 -9.11 -12.29 -3.59
N ASN A 75 -9.40 -13.17 -4.54
CA ASN A 75 -8.48 -14.24 -4.98
C ASN A 75 -7.76 -13.88 -6.28
N GLN A 76 -7.65 -12.59 -6.60
CA GLN A 76 -6.93 -12.13 -7.78
C GLN A 76 -5.42 -12.34 -7.57
N ILE A 77 -4.68 -12.54 -8.65
CA ILE A 77 -3.22 -12.63 -8.59
C ILE A 77 -2.68 -11.29 -9.11
N PRO A 78 -2.12 -10.43 -8.26
CA PRO A 78 -1.48 -9.22 -8.70
C PRO A 78 -0.37 -9.54 -9.68
N ILE A 79 -0.35 -8.83 -10.80
CA ILE A 79 0.78 -8.81 -11.73
C ILE A 79 1.16 -7.35 -12.00
N LEU A 80 2.45 -7.09 -12.23
CA LEU A 80 2.91 -5.75 -12.54
C LEU A 80 2.10 -5.19 -13.72
N GLY A 81 1.38 -4.11 -13.45
CA GLY A 81 0.50 -3.47 -14.42
C GLY A 81 1.22 -2.40 -15.26
N TYR A 82 0.44 -1.68 -16.05
CA TYR A 82 0.93 -0.57 -16.86
C TYR A 82 0.72 0.75 -16.14
N ILE A 83 1.82 1.39 -15.75
CA ILE A 83 1.81 2.78 -15.28
C ILE A 83 1.69 3.68 -16.50
N SER A 84 0.56 4.37 -16.67
CA SER A 84 0.47 5.44 -17.66
C SER A 84 1.43 6.55 -17.26
N GLN A 85 2.50 6.72 -18.06
CA GLN A 85 3.38 7.88 -17.99
C GLN A 85 2.62 9.11 -18.50
N GLU A 86 1.55 9.54 -17.83
CA GLU A 86 1.13 10.92 -17.98
C GLU A 86 2.14 11.79 -17.24
N GLU A 87 3.05 12.35 -18.04
CA GLU A 87 4.14 13.26 -17.72
C GLU A 87 3.69 14.38 -16.77
N ASP A 88 4.06 14.30 -15.49
CA ASP A 88 4.51 15.44 -14.66
C ASP A 88 4.77 15.01 -13.20
N ASP A 89 5.74 14.11 -13.01
CA ASP A 89 6.48 13.96 -11.74
C ASP A 89 7.96 14.34 -11.96
N LEU A 90 8.18 15.60 -12.36
CA LEU A 90 9.51 16.21 -12.37
C LEU A 90 10.17 16.29 -10.98
N GLU A 91 9.46 15.93 -9.90
CA GLU A 91 10.02 15.85 -8.54
C GLU A 91 10.61 14.46 -8.19
N PHE A 92 10.27 13.39 -8.89
CA PHE A 92 10.82 12.04 -8.64
C PHE A 92 11.04 11.26 -9.94
N PRO A 93 11.95 11.73 -10.83
CA PRO A 93 12.19 11.12 -12.14
C PRO A 93 12.64 9.65 -12.10
N GLU A 94 13.03 9.12 -10.94
CA GLU A 94 13.52 7.74 -10.81
C GLU A 94 12.53 6.74 -10.20
N ARG A 95 11.35 7.16 -9.72
CA ARG A 95 10.36 6.20 -9.20
C ARG A 95 9.74 5.40 -10.33
N THR A 96 10.39 4.29 -10.66
CA THR A 96 9.91 3.27 -11.57
C THR A 96 9.49 2.08 -10.74
N LEU A 97 8.21 1.74 -10.77
CA LEU A 97 7.74 0.44 -10.31
C LEU A 97 8.33 -0.62 -11.25
N GLU A 98 9.19 -1.47 -10.72
CA GLU A 98 9.90 -2.51 -11.48
C GLU A 98 9.31 -3.90 -11.22
N ASP A 99 8.63 -4.08 -10.08
CA ASP A 99 8.02 -5.36 -9.69
C ASP A 99 6.93 -5.11 -8.63
N ILE A 100 6.12 -6.14 -8.35
CA ILE A 100 5.23 -6.17 -7.18
C ILE A 100 5.44 -7.48 -6.43
N LYS A 101 5.42 -7.41 -5.11
CA LYS A 101 5.78 -8.55 -4.27
C LYS A 101 5.00 -8.59 -2.97
N TYR A 102 4.65 -9.80 -2.55
CA TYR A 102 4.21 -10.07 -1.19
C TYR A 102 5.42 -10.17 -0.26
N ILE A 103 5.43 -9.35 0.78
CA ILE A 103 6.40 -9.42 1.88
C ILE A 103 5.68 -9.95 3.12
N SER A 104 6.19 -11.04 3.68
CA SER A 104 5.61 -11.66 4.88
C SER A 104 5.67 -10.69 6.07
N LEU A 105 4.61 -10.62 6.85
CA LEU A 105 4.58 -9.88 8.12
C LEU A 105 5.60 -10.43 9.14
N ASP A 106 6.07 -11.67 8.97
CA ASP A 106 7.13 -12.27 9.79
C ASP A 106 8.55 -11.85 9.32
N ASP A 107 8.68 -11.25 8.14
CA ASP A 107 9.95 -10.74 7.62
C ASP A 107 10.20 -9.32 8.12
N TYR A 108 10.50 -9.20 9.41
CA TYR A 108 10.59 -7.92 10.09
C TYR A 108 11.62 -7.00 9.44
N GLU A 109 12.78 -7.53 9.03
CA GLU A 109 13.88 -6.72 8.44
C GLU A 109 13.50 -6.04 7.13
N SER A 110 12.48 -6.54 6.43
CA SER A 110 12.01 -5.97 5.18
C SER A 110 11.20 -4.69 5.36
N PHE A 111 10.63 -4.39 6.53
CA PHE A 111 9.80 -3.20 6.72
C PHE A 111 10.58 -1.99 7.25
N LYS A 112 10.15 -0.80 6.86
CA LYS A 112 10.74 0.48 7.30
C LYS A 112 9.82 1.18 8.29
N ASP A 113 10.36 2.13 9.04
CA ASP A 113 9.61 2.93 10.01
C ASP A 113 8.31 3.55 9.44
N ILE A 114 8.34 3.94 8.16
CA ILE A 114 7.15 4.48 7.48
C ILE A 114 6.05 3.43 7.28
N ASP A 115 6.40 2.20 6.95
CA ASP A 115 5.44 1.09 6.80
C ASP A 115 4.83 0.76 8.16
N ILE A 116 5.69 0.64 9.17
CA ILE A 116 5.29 0.38 10.55
C ILE A 116 4.36 1.47 11.08
N LYS A 117 4.59 2.74 10.73
CA LYS A 117 3.69 3.84 11.08
C LYS A 117 2.28 3.63 10.51
N TYR A 118 2.14 3.23 9.25
CA TYR A 118 0.84 2.91 8.67
C TYR A 118 0.21 1.67 9.30
N PHE A 119 1.00 0.65 9.62
CA PHE A 119 0.54 -0.54 10.35
C PHE A 119 0.02 -0.20 11.75
N ILE A 120 0.65 0.73 12.47
CA ILE A 120 0.14 1.23 13.75
C ILE A 120 -1.22 1.91 13.58
N PHE A 121 -1.42 2.70 12.52
CA PHE A 121 -2.73 3.29 12.24
C PHE A 121 -3.76 2.22 11.87
N LEU A 122 -3.37 1.22 11.08
CA LEU A 122 -4.22 0.09 10.74
C LEU A 122 -4.65 -0.69 11.98
N GLU A 123 -3.72 -1.04 12.88
CA GLU A 123 -4.03 -1.75 14.12
C GLU A 123 -5.02 -0.98 15.01
N LYS A 124 -4.83 0.34 15.15
CA LYS A 124 -5.76 1.21 15.87
C LYS A 124 -7.15 1.20 15.22
N LYS A 125 -7.22 1.27 13.89
CA LYS A 125 -8.48 1.29 13.15
C LYS A 125 -9.21 -0.05 13.26
N CYS A 126 -8.48 -1.16 13.12
CA CYS A 126 -8.99 -2.51 13.34
C CYS A 126 -9.65 -2.65 14.72
N LYS A 127 -8.96 -2.23 15.80
CA LYS A 127 -9.52 -2.22 17.17
C LYS A 127 -10.78 -1.38 17.28
N ALA A 128 -10.77 -0.16 16.74
CA ALA A 128 -11.92 0.75 16.81
C ALA A 128 -13.17 0.18 16.11
N LEU A 129 -12.98 -0.62 15.07
CA LEU A 129 -14.05 -1.23 14.27
C LEU A 129 -14.38 -2.67 14.69
N ASN A 130 -13.71 -3.23 15.71
CA ASN A 130 -13.76 -4.66 16.05
C ASN A 130 -13.48 -5.58 14.84
N TYR A 131 -12.53 -5.18 13.99
CA TYR A 131 -12.14 -5.92 12.79
C TYR A 131 -10.84 -6.69 13.05
N TYR A 132 -10.95 -8.02 13.15
CA TYR A 132 -9.84 -8.92 13.51
C TYR A 132 -9.68 -10.03 12.45
N PRO A 133 -9.11 -9.70 11.29
CA PRO A 133 -8.82 -10.67 10.23
C PRO A 133 -7.71 -11.63 10.64
N ILE A 134 -7.50 -12.70 9.87
CA ILE A 134 -6.54 -13.76 10.19
C ILE A 134 -5.09 -13.24 10.36
N TRP A 135 -4.67 -12.25 9.57
CA TRP A 135 -3.33 -11.63 9.68
C TRP A 135 -3.17 -10.73 10.91
N TYR A 136 -4.24 -10.40 11.63
CA TYR A 136 -4.22 -9.34 12.65
C TYR A 136 -3.17 -9.57 13.74
N GLU A 137 -3.04 -10.81 14.22
CA GLU A 137 -2.05 -11.15 15.25
C GLU A 137 -0.62 -11.00 14.75
N LYS A 138 -0.34 -11.34 13.48
CA LYS A 138 0.99 -11.14 12.90
C LYS A 138 1.33 -9.67 12.73
N LEU A 139 0.36 -8.87 12.27
CA LEU A 139 0.51 -7.42 12.21
C LEU A 139 0.86 -6.84 13.59
N ARG A 140 0.16 -7.30 14.63
CA ARG A 140 0.42 -6.88 16.01
C ARG A 140 1.83 -7.26 16.47
N ASN A 141 2.27 -8.49 16.21
CA ASN A 141 3.61 -8.96 16.55
C ASN A 141 4.71 -8.12 15.86
N LEU A 142 4.54 -7.84 14.57
CA LEU A 142 5.43 -6.96 13.81
C LEU A 142 5.51 -5.57 14.46
N ILE A 143 4.37 -4.96 14.78
CA ILE A 143 4.33 -3.63 15.42
C ILE A 143 5.00 -3.67 16.80
N GLU A 144 4.81 -4.73 17.59
CA GLU A 144 5.44 -4.90 18.90
C GLU A 144 6.95 -5.05 18.80
N HIS A 145 7.46 -5.73 17.78
CA HIS A 145 8.90 -5.87 17.52
C HIS A 145 9.60 -4.51 17.36
N TYR A 146 8.96 -3.57 16.65
CA TYR A 146 9.51 -2.22 16.40
C TYR A 146 9.32 -1.23 17.56
N LYS A 147 8.61 -1.60 18.62
CA LYS A 147 8.44 -0.77 19.83
C LYS A 147 9.55 -0.98 20.86
N VAL A 148 10.45 -1.94 20.64
CA VAL A 148 11.58 -2.30 21.51
C VAL A 148 12.82 -1.53 21.09
#